data_AF-A0A6I5NGS7-F1
#
_entry.id   AF-A0A6I5NGS7-F1
#
_cell.length_a   1.000
_cell.length_b   1.000
_cell.length_c   1.000
_cell.angle_alpha   90.00
_cell.angle_beta   90.00
_cell.angle_gamma   90.00
#
_symmetry.space_group_name_H-M   'P 1'
#
loop_
_entity.id
_entity.type
_entity.pdbx_description
1 polymer ?
#
loop_
_entity_poly.entity_id
_entity_poly.type
_entity_poly.pdbx_seq_one_letter_code
_entity_poly.pdbx_strand_id
1 'polypeptide(L)'
;MGRFFFRTMASIAELERDIIRERTQAGLAAARARGRKGGRKPTITKGQILEAERLTKAGEMSVTNSRDAVSISRASYYRIVNILV
;
A
#
# COMPACT_ATOMS: atom_id res chain seq x y z
N MET A 1 22.35 42.20 2.52
CA MET A 1 21.79 41.72 3.80
C MET A 1 20.61 40.75 3.65
N GLY A 2 19.66 40.95 2.72
CA GLY A 2 18.49 40.04 2.59
C GLY A 2 18.82 38.56 2.32
N ARG A 3 19.79 38.26 1.44
CA ARG A 3 20.14 36.88 1.06
C ARG A 3 20.61 36.00 2.23
N PHE A 4 21.31 36.58 3.21
CA PHE A 4 21.77 35.84 4.39
C PHE A 4 20.60 35.50 5.32
N PHE A 5 19.71 36.46 5.56
CA PHE A 5 18.51 36.25 6.37
C PHE A 5 17.62 35.15 5.77
N PHE A 6 17.38 35.18 4.45
CA PHE A 6 16.61 34.13 3.77
C PHE A 6 17.25 32.74 3.89
N ARG A 7 18.58 32.64 3.78
CA ARG A 7 19.28 31.36 3.97
C ARG A 7 19.15 30.84 5.39
N THR A 8 19.29 31.73 6.38
CA THR A 8 19.16 31.36 7.79
C THR A 8 17.74 30.87 8.09
N MET A 9 16.72 31.58 7.60
CA MET A 9 15.32 31.16 7.76
C MET A 9 15.03 29.84 7.04
N ALA A 10 15.59 29.63 5.84
CA ALA A 10 15.46 28.35 5.13
C ALA A 10 16.08 27.19 5.93
N SER A 11 17.27 27.37 6.49
CA SER A 11 17.92 26.34 7.32
C SER A 11 17.13 26.03 8.60
N ILE A 12 16.50 27.03 9.23
CA ILE A 12 15.62 26.80 10.38
C ILE A 12 14.38 26.02 9.97
N ALA A 13 13.75 26.36 8.83
CA ALA A 13 12.58 25.65 8.34
C ALA A 13 12.88 24.18 7.99
N GLU A 14 14.08 23.90 7.44
CA GLU A 14 14.55 22.53 7.21
C GLU A 14 14.71 21.77 8.54
N LEU A 15 15.36 22.36 9.54
CA LEU A 15 15.51 21.76 10.87
C LEU A 15 14.17 21.41 11.52
N GLU A 16 13.22 22.35 11.49
CA GLU A 16 11.87 22.10 12.04
C GLU A 16 11.17 20.96 11.31
N ARG A 17 11.33 20.89 9.98
CA ARG A 17 10.74 19.81 9.17
C ARG A 17 11.33 18.46 9.53
N ASP A 18 12.63 18.40 9.76
CA ASP A 18 13.33 17.18 10.17
C ASP A 18 12.88 16.70 11.55
N ILE A 19 12.74 17.62 12.52
CA ILE A 19 12.22 17.29 13.86
C ILE A 19 10.80 16.71 13.78
N ILE A 20 9.92 17.31 12.97
CA ILE A 20 8.55 16.80 12.77
C ILE A 20 8.58 15.41 12.14
N ARG A 21 9.47 15.19 11.16
CA ARG A 21 9.63 13.90 10.50
C ARG A 21 10.11 12.84 11.47
N GLU A 22 11.13 13.13 12.29
CA GLU A 22 11.67 12.21 13.28
C GLU A 22 10.60 11.77 14.28
N ARG A 23 9.85 12.74 14.84
CA ARG A 23 8.73 12.46 15.76
C ARG A 23 7.66 11.60 15.11
N THR A 24 7.34 11.86 13.84
CA THR A 24 6.36 11.06 13.09
C THR A 24 6.84 9.62 12.92
N GLN A 25 8.13 9.41 12.58
CA GLN A 25 8.69 8.08 12.44
C GLN A 25 8.73 7.32 13.77
N ALA A 26 9.11 7.98 14.86
CA ALA A 26 9.06 7.40 16.20
C ALA A 26 7.64 6.96 16.58
N GLY A 27 6.64 7.80 16.31
CA GLY A 27 5.23 7.47 16.54
C GLY A 27 4.75 6.29 15.69
N LEU A 28 5.13 6.24 14.40
CA LEU A 28 4.81 5.12 13.51
C LEU A 28 5.48 3.82 13.96
N ALA A 29 6.74 3.87 14.41
CA ALA A 29 7.45 2.71 14.95
C ALA A 29 6.75 2.18 16.20
N ALA A 30 6.39 3.06 17.14
CA ALA A 30 5.63 2.67 18.33
C ALA A 30 4.25 2.08 17.98
N ALA A 31 3.54 2.63 16.98
CA ALA A 31 2.28 2.09 16.51
C ALA A 31 2.42 0.69 15.87
N ARG A 32 3.48 0.47 15.09
CA ARG A 32 3.80 -0.85 14.52
C ARG A 32 4.13 -1.87 15.61
N ALA A 33 4.89 -1.49 16.64
CA ALA A 33 5.19 -2.35 17.79
C ALA A 33 3.91 -2.79 18.54
N ARG A 34 2.88 -1.94 18.58
CA ARG A 34 1.54 -2.29 19.10
C ARG A 34 0.69 -3.13 18.13
N GLY A 35 1.23 -3.59 17.02
CA GLY A 35 0.55 -4.44 16.03
C GLY A 35 -0.20 -3.69 14.92
N ARG A 36 -0.08 -2.35 14.83
CA ARG A 36 -0.73 -1.60 13.75
C ARG A 36 0.09 -1.72 12.46
N LYS A 37 -0.41 -2.47 11.47
CA LYS A 37 0.26 -2.66 10.16
C LYS A 37 0.40 -1.36 9.34
N GLY A 38 -0.58 -0.46 9.42
CA GLY A 38 -0.65 0.75 8.59
C GLY A 38 -0.98 0.47 7.12
N GLY A 39 -0.93 1.50 6.27
CA GLY A 39 -1.19 1.40 4.83
C GLY A 39 -2.66 1.26 4.43
N ARG A 40 -2.90 1.10 3.11
CA ARG A 40 -4.24 0.87 2.56
C ARG A 40 -4.73 -0.52 2.97
N LYS A 41 -5.94 -0.60 3.51
CA LYS A 41 -6.58 -1.89 3.82
C LYS A 41 -6.77 -2.71 2.53
N PRO A 42 -6.54 -4.03 2.55
CA PRO A 42 -6.85 -4.89 1.41
C PRO A 42 -8.32 -4.70 1.00
N THR A 43 -8.56 -4.42 -0.28
CA THR A 43 -9.91 -4.26 -0.84
C THR A 43 -10.52 -5.59 -1.29
N ILE A 44 -9.68 -6.60 -1.51
CA ILE A 44 -10.08 -7.91 -1.97
C ILE A 44 -10.25 -8.82 -0.76
N THR A 45 -11.40 -9.47 -0.68
CA THR A 45 -11.72 -10.38 0.42
C THR A 45 -11.04 -11.73 0.24
N LYS A 46 -10.88 -12.49 1.33
CA LYS A 46 -10.36 -13.86 1.27
C LYS A 46 -11.21 -14.78 0.40
N GLY A 47 -12.54 -14.61 0.42
CA GLY A 47 -13.46 -15.37 -0.43
C GLY A 47 -13.21 -15.13 -1.91
N GLN A 48 -12.99 -13.87 -2.31
CA GLN A 48 -12.64 -13.54 -3.70
C GLN A 48 -11.30 -14.15 -4.13
N ILE A 49 -10.32 -14.25 -3.23
CA ILE A 49 -9.04 -14.89 -3.51
C ILE A 49 -9.22 -16.39 -3.76
N LEU A 50 -9.96 -17.06 -2.88
CA LEU A 50 -10.23 -18.50 -3.00
C LEU A 50 -11.03 -18.84 -4.26
N GLU A 51 -12.03 -18.03 -4.60
CA GLU A 51 -12.83 -18.25 -5.79
C GLU A 51 -12.02 -18.00 -7.07
N ALA A 52 -11.19 -16.95 -7.09
CA ALA A 52 -10.28 -16.70 -8.21
C ALA A 52 -9.30 -17.88 -8.41
N GLU A 53 -8.75 -18.43 -7.32
CA GLU A 53 -7.86 -19.59 -7.35
C GLU A 53 -8.57 -20.84 -7.88
N ARG A 54 -9.79 -21.11 -7.40
CA ARG A 54 -10.62 -22.23 -7.87
C ARG A 54 -10.87 -22.14 -9.38
N LEU A 55 -11.27 -20.96 -9.86
CA LEU A 55 -11.54 -20.74 -11.29
C LEU A 55 -10.28 -20.88 -12.14
N THR A 56 -9.11 -20.45 -11.65
CA THR A 56 -7.84 -20.65 -12.36
C THR A 56 -7.47 -22.14 -12.42
N LYS A 57 -7.57 -22.87 -11.30
CA LYS A 57 -7.23 -24.30 -11.23
C LYS A 57 -8.16 -25.18 -12.05
N ALA A 58 -9.44 -24.84 -12.13
CA ALA A 58 -10.40 -25.56 -12.96
C ALA A 58 -10.01 -25.49 -14.45
N GLY A 59 -9.37 -24.40 -14.90
CA GLY A 59 -8.96 -24.24 -16.30
C GLY A 59 -10.13 -24.12 -17.29
N GLU A 60 -11.37 -24.09 -16.79
CA GLU A 60 -12.60 -24.12 -17.60
C GLU A 60 -13.01 -22.75 -18.16
N MET A 61 -12.42 -21.65 -17.68
CA MET A 61 -12.83 -20.29 -18.04
C MET A 61 -11.65 -19.41 -18.44
N SER A 62 -11.87 -18.56 -19.45
CA SER A 62 -10.94 -17.48 -19.81
C SER A 62 -10.78 -16.50 -18.65
N VAL A 63 -9.56 -16.03 -18.41
CA VAL A 63 -9.21 -15.06 -17.35
C VAL A 63 -10.15 -13.84 -17.33
N THR A 64 -10.60 -13.38 -18.51
CA THR A 64 -11.53 -12.25 -18.62
C THR A 64 -12.88 -12.56 -18.00
N ASN A 65 -13.41 -13.76 -18.16
CA ASN A 65 -14.70 -14.16 -17.58
C ASN A 65 -14.54 -14.46 -16.09
N SER A 66 -13.42 -15.07 -15.69
CA SER A 66 -13.15 -15.39 -14.28
C SER A 66 -13.00 -14.15 -13.40
N ARG A 67 -12.37 -13.07 -13.90
CA ARG A 67 -12.28 -11.80 -13.15
C ARG A 67 -13.64 -11.12 -12.99
N ASP A 68 -14.52 -11.24 -13.99
CA ASP A 68 -15.81 -10.56 -14.03
C ASP A 68 -16.78 -11.29 -13.08
N ALA A 69 -16.69 -12.62 -12.99
CA ALA A 69 -17.38 -13.43 -11.98
C ALA A 69 -17.00 -13.04 -10.53
N VAL A 70 -15.73 -12.73 -10.28
CA VAL A 70 -15.22 -12.34 -8.94
C VAL A 70 -15.31 -10.82 -8.70
N SER A 71 -15.73 -10.05 -9.72
CA SER A 71 -15.82 -8.58 -9.71
C SER A 71 -14.52 -7.88 -9.29
N ILE A 72 -13.38 -8.37 -9.78
CA ILE A 72 -12.06 -7.77 -9.53
C ILE A 72 -11.40 -7.28 -10.82
N SER A 73 -10.61 -6.20 -10.71
CA SER A 73 -9.86 -5.69 -11.87
C SER A 73 -8.89 -6.75 -12.41
N ARG A 74 -8.66 -6.73 -13.72
CA ARG A 74 -7.76 -7.68 -14.40
C ARG A 74 -6.34 -7.69 -13.82
N ALA A 75 -5.82 -6.51 -13.46
CA ALA A 75 -4.53 -6.37 -12.80
C ALA A 75 -4.51 -7.00 -11.39
N SER A 76 -5.62 -6.92 -10.65
CA SER A 76 -5.72 -7.53 -9.33
C SER A 76 -5.90 -9.04 -9.39
N TYR A 77 -6.64 -9.54 -10.40
CA TYR A 77 -6.77 -10.98 -10.66
C TYR A 77 -5.40 -11.61 -10.91
N TYR A 78 -4.61 -11.05 -11.85
CA TYR A 78 -3.26 -11.55 -12.09
C TYR A 78 -2.33 -11.40 -10.89
N ARG A 79 -2.45 -10.33 -10.09
CA ARG A 79 -1.67 -10.19 -8.86
C ARG A 79 -1.94 -11.34 -7.89
N ILE A 80 -3.19 -11.78 -7.77
CA ILE A 80 -3.55 -12.90 -6.90
C ILE A 80 -2.98 -14.20 -7.47
N VAL A 81 -3.26 -14.50 -8.73
CA VAL A 81 -2.84 -15.75 -9.38
C VAL A 81 -1.32 -15.87 -9.42
N ASN A 82 -0.58 -14.81 -9.77
CA ASN A 82 0.88 -14.81 -9.86
C ASN A 82 1.60 -14.83 -8.50
N ILE A 83 0.90 -14.54 -7.40
CA ILE A 83 1.44 -14.74 -6.05
C ILE A 83 1.28 -16.21 -5.60
N LEU A 84 0.35 -16.94 -6.22
CA LEU A 84 -0.03 -18.31 -5.85
C LEU A 84 0.66 -19.39 -6.69
N VAL A 85 1.23 -19.03 -7.85
CA VAL A 85 2.12 -19.86 -8.67
C VAL A 85 3.56 -19.63 -8.22
#